data_AF-A0A9D7ZS81-F1
#
_entry.id   AF-A0A9D7ZS81-F1
#
_cell.length_a   1.000
_cell.length_b   1.000
_cell.length_c   1.000
_cell.angle_alpha   90.00
_cell.angle_beta   90.00
_cell.angle_gamma   90.00
#
_symmetry.space_group_name_H-M   'P 1'
#
loop_
_entity.id
_entity.type
_entity.pdbx_description
1 polymer ?
#
loop_
_entity_poly.entity_id
_entity_poly.type
_entity_poly.pdbx_seq_one_letter_code
_entity_poly.pdbx_strand_id
1 'polypeptide(L)' 'MPRLTQISKLVVLLLLLCTQFSFSQSQEYKFRHITPKEGLSSNHVQCIAKDSRGFMWFGTTGRLNRVKYKFEY' A
#
# COMPACT_ATOMS: atom_id res chain seq x y z
N MET A 1 19.26 -51.85 -5.20
CA MET A 1 19.23 -50.37 -5.26
C MET A 1 17.88 -49.68 -4.95
N PRO A 2 16.88 -50.30 -4.26
CA PRO A 2 15.56 -49.67 -4.06
C PRO A 2 15.52 -48.56 -2.98
N ARG A 3 16.49 -48.50 -2.06
CA ARG A 3 16.53 -47.47 -1.01
C ARG A 3 16.84 -46.07 -1.57
N LEU A 4 17.74 -45.98 -2.55
CA LEU A 4 18.12 -44.73 -3.21
C LEU A 4 16.97 -44.14 -4.05
N THR A 5 16.20 -44.98 -4.74
CA THR A 5 15.05 -44.55 -5.55
C THR A 5 13.84 -44.14 -4.72
N GLN A 6 13.75 -44.58 -3.46
CA GLN A 6 12.73 -44.12 -2.52
C GLN A 6 13.04 -42.73 -1.96
N ILE A 7 14.31 -42.46 -1.64
CA ILE A 7 14.76 -41.15 -1.15
C ILE A 7 14.53 -40.06 -2.20
N SER A 8 14.85 -40.31 -3.47
CA SER A 8 14.65 -39.33 -4.54
C SER A 8 13.17 -38.98 -4.74
N LYS A 9 12.27 -39.96 -4.66
CA LYS A 9 10.81 -39.73 -4.72
C LYS A 9 10.32 -38.89 -3.55
N LEU A 10 10.84 -39.14 -2.36
CA LEU A 10 10.50 -38.38 -1.15
C LEU A 10 10.93 -36.91 -1.27
N VAL A 11 12.13 -36.66 -1.81
CA VAL A 11 12.62 -35.31 -2.08
C VAL A 11 11.76 -34.59 -3.13
N VAL A 12 11.39 -35.27 -4.22
CA VAL A 12 10.51 -34.70 -5.25
C VAL A 12 9.13 -34.39 -4.68
N LEU A 13 8.56 -35.28 -3.86
CA LEU A 13 7.28 -35.05 -3.20
C LEU A 13 7.33 -33.82 -2.27
N LEU A 14 8.43 -33.68 -1.52
CA LEU A 14 8.65 -32.53 -0.62
C LEU A 14 8.74 -31.21 -1.40
N LEU A 15 9.48 -31.20 -2.52
CA LEU A 15 9.61 -30.03 -3.39
C LEU A 15 8.26 -29.61 -4.01
N LEU A 16 7.42 -30.58 -4.41
CA LEU A 16 6.08 -30.30 -4.93
C LEU A 16 5.18 -29.68 -3.84
N LEU A 17 5.25 -30.17 -2.61
CA LEU A 17 4.48 -29.65 -1.47
C LEU A 17 4.89 -28.21 -1.10
N CYS A 18 6.17 -27.85 -1.22
CA CYS A 18 6.64 -26.49 -0.91
C CYS A 18 6.04 -25.39 -1.80
N THR A 19 5.64 -25.70 -3.04
CA THR A 19 5.08 -24.70 -3.96
C THR A 19 3.69 -24.19 -3.54
N GLN A 20 2.99 -24.95 -2.70
CA GLN A 20 1.65 -24.62 -2.21
C GLN A 20 1.65 -23.46 -1.19
N PHE A 21 2.80 -23.15 -0.58
CA PHE A 21 2.94 -22.10 0.44
C PHE A 21 3.33 -20.73 -0.13
N SER A 22 2.81 -20.40 -1.31
CA SER A 22 3.06 -19.10 -1.92
C SER A 22 2.14 -18.05 -1.31
N PHE A 23 2.71 -17.09 -0.58
CA PHE A 23 1.98 -15.91 -0.11
C PHE A 23 1.93 -14.87 -1.22
N SER A 24 0.71 -14.47 -1.62
CA SER A 24 0.53 -13.29 -2.48
C SER A 24 0.62 -12.01 -1.64
N GLN A 25 1.22 -10.96 -2.17
CA GLN A 25 1.28 -9.66 -1.50
C GLN A 25 -0.04 -8.91 -1.74
N SER A 26 -0.89 -8.82 -0.71
CA SER A 26 -2.03 -7.89 -0.72
C SER A 26 -1.54 -6.50 -0.31
N GLN A 27 -1.53 -5.56 -1.25
CA GLN A 27 -1.22 -4.16 -0.93
C GLN A 27 -2.42 -3.55 -0.19
N GLU A 28 -2.30 -3.34 1.11
CA GLU A 28 -3.30 -2.59 1.88
C GLU A 28 -3.04 -1.10 1.71
N TYR A 29 -3.96 -0.39 1.06
CA TYR A 29 -3.88 1.06 0.90
C TYR A 29 -4.48 1.75 2.11
N LYS A 30 -3.65 2.45 2.88
CA LYS A 30 -4.11 3.34 3.96
C LYS A 30 -4.50 4.70 3.39
N PHE A 31 -5.78 5.07 3.51
CA PHE A 31 -6.28 6.37 3.11
C PHE A 31 -6.52 7.26 4.33
N ARG A 32 -6.02 8.49 4.28
CA ARG A 32 -6.37 9.54 5.24
C ARG A 32 -7.45 10.42 4.65
N HIS A 33 -8.56 10.56 5.38
CA HIS A 33 -9.62 11.49 5.04
C HIS A 33 -9.31 12.87 5.63
N ILE A 34 -9.58 13.91 4.84
CA ILE A 34 -9.49 15.31 5.28
C ILE A 34 -10.76 16.00 4.80
N THR A 35 -11.57 16.43 5.74
CA THR A 35 -12.90 17.01 5.54
C THR A 35 -12.93 18.45 6.02
N PRO A 36 -14.02 19.20 5.74
CA PRO A 36 -14.16 20.54 6.29
C PRO A 36 -14.15 20.62 7.81
N LYS A 37 -14.59 19.56 8.50
CA LYS A 37 -14.52 19.46 9.97
C LYS A 37 -13.09 19.37 10.49
N GLU A 38 -12.16 18.92 9.66
CA GLU A 38 -10.74 18.73 9.99
C GLU A 38 -9.86 19.89 9.48
N GLY A 39 -10.47 20.93 8.90
CA GLY A 39 -9.79 22.16 8.51
C GLY A 39 -9.72 22.44 7.01
N LEU A 40 -10.39 21.64 6.16
CA LEU A 40 -10.50 21.94 4.72
C LEU A 40 -11.59 23.00 4.46
N SER A 41 -11.33 24.01 3.66
CA SER A 41 -12.36 25.05 3.42
C SER A 41 -13.60 24.58 2.64
N SER A 42 -13.51 23.49 1.88
CA SER A 42 -14.61 22.90 1.12
C SER A 42 -14.26 21.46 0.74
N ASN A 43 -15.26 20.57 0.63
CA ASN A 43 -15.09 19.19 0.17
C ASN A 43 -14.91 19.07 -1.35
N HIS A 44 -15.07 20.16 -2.11
CA HIS A 44 -14.88 20.19 -3.55
C HIS A 44 -13.48 20.67 -3.92
N VAL A 45 -12.56 19.72 -4.10
CA VAL A 45 -11.15 19.97 -4.50
C VAL A 45 -11.06 20.09 -6.03
N GLN A 46 -10.47 21.18 -6.51
CA GLN A 46 -10.29 21.47 -7.94
C GLN A 46 -8.85 21.25 -8.40
N CYS A 47 -7.86 21.43 -7.53
CA CYS A 47 -6.46 21.21 -7.86
C CYS A 47 -5.63 20.81 -6.64
N ILE A 48 -4.54 20.08 -6.90
CA ILE A 48 -3.61 19.57 -5.89
C ILE A 48 -2.18 19.85 -6.35
N ALA A 49 -1.33 20.36 -5.46
CA ALA A 49 0.09 20.55 -5.71
C ALA A 49 0.92 20.19 -4.47
N LYS A 50 2.17 19.78 -4.67
CA LYS A 50 3.15 19.56 -3.60
C LYS A 50 4.24 20.61 -3.71
N ASP A 51 4.61 21.24 -2.59
CA ASP A 51 5.75 22.16 -2.57
C ASP A 51 7.07 21.44 -2.27
N SER A 52 8.19 22.16 -2.46
CA SER A 52 9.54 21.64 -2.22
C SER A 52 9.81 21.32 -0.74
N ARG A 53 8.99 21.83 0.18
CA ARG A 53 9.08 21.57 1.63
C ARG A 53 8.24 20.37 2.05
N GLY A 54 7.55 19.72 1.12
CA GLY A 54 6.75 18.53 1.37
C GLY A 54 5.32 18.79 1.85
N PHE A 55 4.82 20.03 1.79
CA PHE A 55 3.40 20.30 2.05
C PHE A 55 2.56 20.01 0.80
N MET A 56 1.34 19.53 1.06
CA MET A 56 0.31 19.38 0.04
C MET A 56 -0.60 20.61 0.07
N TRP A 57 -0.88 21.14 -1.10
CA TRP A 57 -1.74 22.29 -1.35
C TRP A 57 -3.00 21.82 -2.07
N PHE A 58 -4.16 22.21 -1.55
CA PHE A 58 -5.46 21.85 -2.09
C PHE A 58 -6.24 23.13 -2.42
N GLY A 59 -6.41 23.41 -3.71
CA GLY A 59 -7.34 24.43 -4.17
C GLY A 59 -8.76 23.87 -4.13
N THR A 60 -9.62 24.49 -3.34
CA THR A 60 -11.03 24.11 -3.22
C THR A 60 -11.91 25.25 -3.70
N THR A 61 -13.21 25.01 -3.89
CA THR A 61 -14.18 26.07 -4.22
C THR A 61 -14.28 27.17 -3.17
N GLY A 62 -13.87 26.91 -1.93
CA GLY A 62 -13.85 27.91 -0.87
C GLY A 62 -12.54 28.72 -0.88
N ARG A 63 -11.42 28.03 -0.63
CA ARG A 63 -10.09 28.63 -0.44
C ARG A 63 -8.97 27.64 -0.79
N LEU A 64 -7.73 28.14 -0.73
CA LEU A 64 -6.51 27.35 -0.79
C LEU A 64 -6.16 26.81 0.61
N ASN A 65 -5.89 25.51 0.71
CA ASN A 65 -5.55 24.82 1.96
C ASN A 65 -4.15 24.21 1.90
N ARG A 66 -3.38 24.33 2.98
CA ARG A 66 -2.03 23.74 3.11
C ARG A 66 -2.03 22.66 4.20
N VAL A 67 -1.64 21.45 3.86
CA VAL A 67 -1.60 20.30 4.79
C VAL A 67 -0.20 19.72 4.84
N LYS A 68 0.29 19.45 6.05
CA LYS A 68 1.52 18.67 6.26
C LYS A 68 1.18 17.20 6.10
N TYR A 69 1.60 16.60 4.99
CA TYR A 69 1.43 15.17 4.79
C TYR A 69 2.62 14.43 5.40
N LYS A 70 2.37 13.53 6.36
CA LYS A 70 3.38 12.64 6.94
C LYS A 70 3.01 11.22 6.52
N PHE A 71 3.92 10.54 5.83
CA PHE A 71 3.79 9.12 5.57
C PHE A 71 4.04 8.41 6.91
N GLU A 72 3.02 7.71 7.42
CA GLU A 72 3.22 6.72 8.47
C GLU A 72 3.42 5.39 7.75
N TYR A 73 4.65 4.88 7.79
CA TYR A 73 5.01 3.57 7.26
C TYR A 73 4.51 2.48 8.22
#